data_AF-A0A2V7Y4X7-F1
#
_entry.id   AF-A0A2V7Y4X7-F1
#
_cell.length_a   1.000
_cell.length_b   1.000
_cell.length_c   1.000
_cell.angle_alpha   90.00
_cell.angle_beta   90.00
_cell.angle_gamma   90.00
#
_symmetry.space_group_name_H-M   'P 1'
#
loop_
_entity.id
_entity.type
_entity.pdbx_description
1 polymer ?
#
loop_
_entity_poly.entity_id
_entity_poly.type
_entity_poly.pdbx_seq_one_letter_code
_entity_poly.pdbx_strand_id
1 'polypeptide(L)'
;MSPWRWWPLVVTVMAVSGCYHSSRSSTGPDVPAGQAGAPAAPSPTPTPSPSPARALGCGLPPGGGSGAGCPYLDYGVFNGDVNQAIAEAQNEHPELFDFNDGYGGLSWRVLDRKKYYDTVKFNLERMGYCAAHDLEEIGVKNVNQFNEQYQIMTSYGYSRWGAGAYRATCYPAWF
;
A
#
# COMPACT_ATOMS: atom_id res chain seq x y z
N MET A 1 3.63 -41.24 -20.60
CA MET A 1 2.63 -41.17 -21.69
C MET A 1 1.40 -40.46 -21.16
N SER A 2 1.19 -39.20 -21.54
CA SER A 2 -0.01 -38.42 -21.25
C SER A 2 -0.08 -37.29 -22.29
N PRO A 3 -1.09 -37.20 -23.17
CA PRO A 3 -1.11 -36.20 -24.23
C PRO A 3 -1.74 -34.89 -23.73
N TRP A 4 -1.08 -33.79 -24.06
CA TRP A 4 -1.51 -32.42 -23.79
C TRP A 4 -2.63 -32.01 -24.76
N ARG A 5 -3.76 -31.50 -24.25
CA ARG A 5 -4.84 -30.94 -25.07
C ARG A 5 -4.60 -29.44 -25.30
N TRP A 6 -4.52 -29.05 -26.55
CA TRP A 6 -4.45 -27.67 -27.02
C TRP A 6 -5.87 -27.19 -27.33
N TRP A 7 -6.20 -25.95 -26.96
CA TRP A 7 -7.43 -25.26 -27.38
C TRP A 7 -7.05 -24.08 -28.27
N PRO A 8 -7.67 -23.91 -29.46
CA PRO A 8 -7.41 -22.74 -30.30
C PRO A 8 -8.27 -21.53 -29.89
N LEU A 9 -7.62 -20.37 -29.89
CA LEU A 9 -8.24 -19.04 -29.85
C LEU A 9 -8.93 -18.73 -31.19
N VAL A 10 -10.17 -18.25 -31.14
CA VAL A 10 -10.90 -17.72 -32.30
C VAL A 10 -10.79 -16.20 -32.28
N VAL A 11 -10.20 -15.63 -33.34
CA VAL A 11 -10.16 -14.18 -33.60
C VAL A 11 -11.22 -13.87 -34.66
N THR A 12 -12.13 -12.95 -34.38
CA THR A 12 -13.14 -12.49 -35.35
C THR A 12 -12.80 -11.06 -35.78
N VAL A 13 -12.52 -10.91 -37.08
CA VAL A 13 -12.33 -9.61 -37.76
C VAL A 13 -13.67 -9.23 -38.39
N MET A 14 -14.16 -8.02 -38.09
CA MET A 14 -15.24 -7.41 -38.88
C MET A 14 -14.71 -6.16 -39.58
N ALA A 15 -14.74 -6.19 -40.90
CA ALA A 15 -14.57 -5.04 -41.78
C ALA A 15 -15.93 -4.72 -42.40
N VAL A 16 -16.31 -3.43 -42.43
CA VAL A 16 -17.42 -2.96 -43.27
C VAL A 16 -17.01 -1.66 -43.96
N SER A 17 -17.04 -1.71 -45.29
CA SER A 17 -16.80 -0.63 -46.25
C SER A 17 -17.76 0.54 -46.11
N GLY A 18 -17.28 1.75 -46.42
CA GLY A 18 -18.09 2.96 -46.59
C GLY A 18 -18.73 3.09 -47.97
N CYS A 19 -19.55 4.13 -48.14
CA CYS A 19 -19.85 4.85 -49.38
C CYS A 19 -20.45 6.24 -49.07
N TYR A 20 -20.32 7.13 -50.05
CA TYR A 20 -20.23 8.59 -49.96
C TYR A 20 -21.48 9.29 -50.51
N HIS A 21 -21.80 10.48 -49.95
CA HIS A 21 -22.60 11.64 -50.44
C HIS A 21 -23.96 11.49 -51.17
N SER A 22 -24.96 12.25 -50.69
CA SER A 22 -25.63 13.29 -51.52
C SER A 22 -26.50 14.24 -50.68
N SER A 23 -26.32 15.54 -50.92
CA SER A 23 -27.00 16.66 -50.25
C SER A 23 -28.42 16.89 -50.81
N ARG A 24 -29.39 17.24 -49.95
CA ARG A 24 -30.58 18.01 -50.34
C ARG A 24 -30.90 19.09 -49.30
N SER A 25 -30.93 20.33 -49.77
CA SER A 25 -31.48 21.50 -49.08
C SER A 25 -33.01 21.50 -49.07
N SER A 26 -33.63 22.00 -48.00
CA SER A 26 -34.71 23.01 -48.06
C SER A 26 -35.17 23.46 -46.66
N THR A 27 -34.93 24.76 -46.42
CA THR A 27 -35.80 25.78 -45.77
C THR A 27 -36.43 25.49 -44.41
N GLY A 28 -35.77 26.00 -43.35
CA GLY A 28 -36.41 26.44 -42.11
C GLY A 28 -36.28 27.97 -41.95
N PRO A 29 -37.21 28.66 -41.29
CA PRO A 29 -37.26 30.12 -41.23
C PRO A 29 -36.18 30.74 -40.33
N ASP A 30 -35.74 31.95 -40.72
CA ASP A 30 -34.78 32.81 -40.02
C ASP A 30 -35.15 33.08 -38.56
N VAL A 31 -34.21 32.78 -37.65
CA VAL A 31 -34.21 33.23 -36.26
C VAL A 31 -33.02 34.19 -36.08
N PRO A 32 -33.20 35.40 -35.50
CA PRO A 32 -32.11 36.36 -35.36
C PRO A 32 -30.96 35.82 -34.50
N ALA A 33 -29.73 36.05 -34.96
CA ALA A 33 -28.50 35.67 -34.30
C ALA A 33 -28.34 36.35 -32.92
N GLY A 34 -28.57 35.58 -31.85
CA GLY A 34 -28.09 35.92 -30.52
C GLY A 34 -26.59 35.62 -30.42
N GLN A 35 -25.79 36.63 -30.07
CA GLN A 35 -24.33 36.54 -29.92
C GLN A 35 -23.94 35.39 -28.98
N ALA A 36 -23.23 34.40 -29.53
CA ALA A 36 -22.60 33.34 -28.74
C ALA A 36 -21.45 33.95 -27.93
N GLY A 37 -21.61 34.02 -26.61
CA GLY A 37 -20.54 34.38 -25.69
C GLY A 37 -19.41 33.34 -25.71
N ALA A 38 -18.16 33.81 -25.63
CA ALA A 38 -16.98 32.96 -25.62
C ALA A 38 -16.99 31.95 -24.44
N PRO A 39 -16.48 30.73 -24.61
CA PRO A 39 -16.35 29.76 -23.52
C PRO A 39 -15.42 30.31 -22.42
N ALA A 40 -15.89 30.28 -21.17
CA ALA A 40 -15.07 30.61 -20.01
C ALA A 40 -13.91 29.59 -19.84
N ALA A 41 -12.70 30.11 -19.62
CA ALA A 41 -11.53 29.28 -19.34
C ALA A 41 -11.72 28.49 -18.03
N PRO A 42 -11.26 27.23 -17.93
CA PRO A 42 -11.34 26.46 -16.70
C PRO A 42 -10.49 27.10 -15.60
N SER A 43 -11.10 27.31 -14.43
CA SER A 43 -10.41 27.79 -13.22
C SER A 43 -9.39 26.74 -12.75
N PRO A 44 -8.17 27.15 -12.34
CA PRO A 44 -7.18 26.20 -11.83
C PRO A 44 -7.68 25.53 -10.53
N THR A 45 -7.55 24.21 -10.46
CA THR A 45 -7.81 23.43 -9.24
C THR A 45 -6.82 23.86 -8.14
N PRO A 46 -7.27 24.18 -6.92
CA PRO A 46 -6.36 24.53 -5.83
C PRO A 46 -5.45 23.35 -5.50
N THR A 47 -4.14 23.60 -5.43
CA THR A 47 -3.16 22.65 -4.93
C THR A 47 -3.45 22.37 -3.45
N PRO A 48 -3.49 21.10 -3.00
CA PRO A 48 -3.69 20.80 -1.59
C PRO A 48 -2.57 21.42 -0.75
N SER A 49 -2.95 22.12 0.31
CA SER A 49 -2.01 22.65 1.30
C SER A 49 -1.28 21.48 1.99
N PRO A 50 0.05 21.56 2.21
CA PRO A 50 0.76 20.54 2.96
C PRO A 50 0.16 20.42 4.36
N SER A 51 -0.16 19.19 4.76
CA SER A 51 -0.59 18.89 6.12
C SER A 51 0.57 19.19 7.08
N PRO A 52 0.33 19.75 8.29
CA PRO A 52 1.39 20.03 9.23
C PRO A 52 2.18 18.75 9.52
N ALA A 53 3.52 18.84 9.45
CA ALA A 53 4.39 17.75 9.81
C ALA A 53 4.10 17.35 11.27
N ARG A 54 3.57 16.13 11.47
CA ARG A 54 3.43 15.56 12.81
C ARG A 54 4.84 15.27 13.35
N ALA A 55 5.05 15.57 14.63
CA ALA A 55 6.27 15.15 15.30
C ALA A 55 6.38 13.62 15.22
N LEU A 56 7.50 13.13 14.69
CA LEU A 56 7.79 11.71 14.57
C LEU A 56 8.12 11.13 15.94
N GLY A 57 7.70 9.89 16.17
CA GLY A 57 7.95 9.16 17.41
C GLY A 57 6.67 8.74 18.14
N CYS A 58 6.85 8.06 19.26
CA CYS A 58 5.74 7.62 20.09
C CYS A 58 5.23 8.77 20.98
N GLY A 59 4.01 9.24 20.71
CA GLY A 59 3.32 10.24 21.53
C GLY A 59 2.62 9.69 22.78
N LEU A 60 2.77 8.39 23.06
CA LEU A 60 2.19 7.72 24.23
C LEU A 60 3.24 7.52 25.32
N PRO A 61 2.84 7.48 26.60
CA PRO A 61 3.76 7.05 27.65
C PRO A 61 4.19 5.59 27.43
N PRO A 62 5.28 5.14 28.06
CA PRO A 62 5.66 3.73 28.06
C PRO A 62 4.51 2.83 28.53
N GLY A 63 4.44 1.64 27.95
CA GLY A 63 3.58 0.55 28.38
C GLY A 63 3.96 0.02 29.77
N GLY A 64 3.02 -0.70 30.39
CA GLY A 64 3.22 -1.33 31.70
C GLY A 64 3.27 -2.86 31.67
N GLY A 65 3.18 -3.46 30.47
CA GLY A 65 3.15 -4.90 30.28
C GLY A 65 4.54 -5.54 30.40
N SER A 66 4.60 -6.82 30.74
CA SER A 66 5.88 -7.54 30.85
C SER A 66 6.48 -7.94 29.49
N GLY A 67 5.65 -8.00 28.44
CA GLY A 67 6.02 -8.57 27.14
C GLY A 67 6.12 -10.11 27.13
N ALA A 68 5.90 -10.76 28.29
CA ALA A 68 5.99 -12.22 28.42
C ALA A 68 4.59 -12.86 28.40
N GLY A 69 4.47 -14.03 27.76
CA GLY A 69 3.24 -14.81 27.75
C GLY A 69 2.09 -14.17 26.96
N CYS A 70 2.40 -13.31 25.99
CA CYS A 70 1.41 -12.68 25.16
C CYS A 70 0.70 -13.72 24.26
N PRO A 71 -0.64 -13.79 24.25
CA PRO A 71 -1.37 -14.75 23.44
C PRO A 71 -1.24 -14.46 21.93
N TYR A 72 -1.19 -15.52 21.14
CA TYR A 72 -1.50 -15.46 19.70
C TYR A 72 -3.02 -15.39 19.54
N LEU A 73 -3.53 -14.34 18.91
CA LEU A 73 -4.96 -14.20 18.55
C LEU A 73 -5.20 -14.56 17.07
N ASP A 74 -6.46 -14.68 16.65
CA ASP A 74 -6.79 -15.09 15.28
C ASP A 74 -6.35 -14.07 14.21
N TYR A 75 -6.19 -12.80 14.59
CA TYR A 75 -5.81 -11.72 13.69
C TYR A 75 -5.14 -10.57 14.44
N GLY A 76 -4.12 -9.97 13.85
CA GLY A 76 -3.51 -8.72 14.32
C GLY A 76 -4.16 -7.50 13.67
N VAL A 77 -4.70 -6.58 14.44
CA VAL A 77 -5.42 -5.38 13.96
C VAL A 77 -4.54 -4.44 13.15
N PHE A 78 -3.22 -4.40 13.38
CA PHE A 78 -2.29 -3.56 12.62
C PHE A 78 -1.66 -4.25 11.40
N ASN A 79 -2.15 -5.45 10.99
CA ASN A 79 -1.57 -6.19 9.86
C ASN A 79 -1.53 -5.37 8.57
N GLY A 80 -2.60 -4.60 8.29
CA GLY A 80 -2.68 -3.74 7.11
C GLY A 80 -1.59 -2.66 7.12
N ASP A 81 -1.46 -1.96 8.23
CA ASP A 81 -0.49 -0.88 8.41
C ASP A 81 0.96 -1.38 8.40
N VAL A 82 1.22 -2.53 9.03
CA VAL A 82 2.55 -3.18 8.98
C VAL A 82 2.91 -3.54 7.54
N ASN A 83 1.98 -4.12 6.77
CA ASN A 83 2.22 -4.39 5.35
C ASN A 83 2.51 -3.10 4.56
N GLN A 84 1.75 -2.04 4.83
CA GLN A 84 1.99 -0.76 4.16
C GLN A 84 3.37 -0.19 4.52
N ALA A 85 3.79 -0.28 5.78
CA ALA A 85 5.09 0.20 6.22
C ALA A 85 6.25 -0.58 5.57
N ILE A 86 6.08 -1.88 5.33
CA ILE A 86 7.04 -2.71 4.58
C ILE A 86 7.03 -2.32 3.09
N ALA A 87 5.85 -2.09 2.50
CA ALA A 87 5.74 -1.63 1.11
C ALA A 87 6.47 -0.30 0.90
N GLU A 88 6.27 0.65 1.81
CA GLU A 88 6.97 1.93 1.81
C GLU A 88 8.48 1.73 1.97
N ALA A 89 8.94 0.81 2.82
CA ALA A 89 10.37 0.51 2.93
C ALA A 89 10.95 -0.04 1.61
N GLN A 90 10.25 -0.96 0.93
CA GLN A 90 10.69 -1.49 -0.36
C GLN A 90 10.72 -0.43 -1.47
N ASN A 91 9.76 0.49 -1.45
CA ASN A 91 9.63 1.54 -2.45
C ASN A 91 10.61 2.71 -2.24
N GLU A 92 10.75 3.17 -1.00
CA GLU A 92 11.57 4.34 -0.65
C GLU A 92 13.05 3.96 -0.46
N HIS A 93 13.33 2.72 -0.07
CA HIS A 93 14.68 2.21 0.24
C HIS A 93 14.99 0.89 -0.50
N PRO A 94 14.98 0.88 -1.84
CA PRO A 94 15.25 -0.34 -2.62
C PRO A 94 16.65 -0.91 -2.35
N GLU A 95 17.61 -0.10 -1.90
CA GLU A 95 18.96 -0.54 -1.51
C GLU A 95 18.99 -1.50 -0.33
N LEU A 96 17.90 -1.62 0.45
CA LEU A 96 17.79 -2.56 1.56
C LEU A 96 17.38 -3.97 1.12
N PHE A 97 17.04 -4.16 -0.16
CA PHE A 97 16.49 -5.40 -0.67
C PHE A 97 17.24 -5.89 -1.91
N ASP A 98 17.38 -7.22 -2.03
CA ASP A 98 17.74 -7.85 -3.29
C ASP A 98 16.47 -8.37 -3.97
N PHE A 99 16.02 -7.62 -4.98
CA PHE A 99 14.83 -7.95 -5.78
C PHE A 99 15.06 -9.09 -6.79
N ASN A 100 16.29 -9.62 -6.89
CA ASN A 100 16.58 -10.84 -7.66
C ASN A 100 16.52 -12.10 -6.80
N ASP A 101 16.44 -11.96 -5.47
CA ASP A 101 16.35 -13.05 -4.50
C ASP A 101 15.03 -12.96 -3.71
N GLY A 102 13.98 -13.54 -4.31
CA GLY A 102 12.63 -13.51 -3.77
C GLY A 102 12.18 -14.86 -3.22
N TYR A 103 11.51 -14.85 -2.07
CA TYR A 103 10.83 -16.00 -1.47
C TYR A 103 9.33 -15.98 -1.80
N GLY A 104 9.00 -15.68 -3.06
CA GLY A 104 7.63 -15.56 -3.58
C GLY A 104 6.90 -14.28 -3.19
N GLY A 105 5.93 -13.88 -4.03
CA GLY A 105 5.11 -12.68 -3.79
C GLY A 105 5.94 -11.41 -3.65
N LEU A 106 5.73 -10.67 -2.55
CA LEU A 106 6.44 -9.44 -2.18
C LEU A 106 7.60 -9.68 -1.19
N SER A 107 8.00 -10.94 -1.01
CA SER A 107 9.03 -11.33 -0.04
C SER A 107 10.41 -11.28 -0.68
N TRP A 108 11.20 -10.25 -0.36
CA TRP A 108 12.55 -10.04 -0.91
C TRP A 108 13.62 -10.21 0.17
N ARG A 109 14.80 -10.64 -0.25
CA ARG A 109 15.97 -10.76 0.63
C ARG A 109 16.32 -9.39 1.19
N VAL A 110 16.39 -9.27 2.51
CA VAL A 110 16.82 -8.06 3.22
C VAL A 110 18.34 -8.09 3.35
N LEU A 111 18.98 -7.02 2.89
CA LEU A 111 20.43 -6.88 2.84
C LEU A 111 21.01 -6.28 4.13
N ASP A 112 20.25 -5.40 4.79
CA ASP A 112 20.61 -4.81 6.07
C ASP A 112 19.42 -4.90 7.03
N ARG A 113 19.51 -5.89 7.93
CA ARG A 113 18.47 -6.15 8.94
C ARG A 113 18.18 -4.91 9.78
N LYS A 114 19.22 -4.25 10.31
CA LYS A 114 19.02 -3.15 11.25
C LYS A 114 18.29 -2.00 10.57
N LYS A 115 18.78 -1.57 9.40
CA LYS A 115 18.15 -0.48 8.65
C LYS A 115 16.73 -0.83 8.21
N TYR A 116 16.47 -2.09 7.84
CA TYR A 116 15.12 -2.53 7.51
C TYR A 116 14.15 -2.34 8.70
N TYR A 117 14.50 -2.83 9.90
CA TYR A 117 13.66 -2.66 11.09
C TYR A 117 13.51 -1.18 11.48
N ASP A 118 14.60 -0.39 11.44
CA ASP A 118 14.55 1.06 11.72
C ASP A 118 13.62 1.78 10.72
N THR A 119 13.66 1.39 9.44
CA THR A 119 12.84 1.98 8.37
C THR A 119 11.36 1.63 8.52
N VAL A 120 11.02 0.36 8.79
CA VAL A 120 9.62 -0.04 9.01
C VAL A 120 9.05 0.64 10.26
N LYS A 121 9.85 0.74 11.33
CA LYS A 121 9.48 1.53 12.52
C LYS A 121 9.19 2.99 12.17
N PHE A 122 10.08 3.62 11.41
CA PHE A 122 9.93 5.01 10.99
C PHE A 122 8.65 5.22 10.16
N ASN A 123 8.33 4.30 9.25
CA ASN A 123 7.10 4.35 8.44
C ASN A 123 5.84 4.20 9.31
N LEU A 124 5.84 3.29 10.29
CA LEU A 124 4.75 3.18 11.26
C LEU A 124 4.57 4.46 12.10
N GLU A 125 5.67 5.09 12.52
CA GLU A 125 5.62 6.36 13.24
C GLU A 125 5.08 7.50 12.37
N ARG A 126 5.40 7.52 11.07
CA ARG A 126 4.78 8.45 10.09
C ARG A 126 3.27 8.26 9.97
N MET A 127 2.79 7.02 10.13
CA MET A 127 1.36 6.70 10.14
C MET A 127 0.68 7.06 11.48
N GLY A 128 1.46 7.45 12.50
CA GLY A 128 0.95 7.85 13.82
C GLY A 128 0.90 6.74 14.86
N TYR A 129 1.55 5.60 14.58
CA TYR A 129 1.70 4.51 15.55
C TYR A 129 2.93 4.70 16.43
N CYS A 130 2.89 4.14 17.63
CA CYS A 130 4.09 3.85 18.38
C CYS A 130 4.63 2.49 17.94
N ALA A 131 5.91 2.45 17.56
CA ALA A 131 6.59 1.22 17.18
C ALA A 131 7.93 1.05 17.90
N ALA A 132 8.28 -0.19 18.23
CA ALA A 132 9.55 -0.56 18.85
C ALA A 132 10.00 -1.93 18.31
N HIS A 133 11.31 -2.20 18.24
CA HIS A 133 11.81 -3.50 17.80
C HIS A 133 13.11 -3.90 18.49
N ASP A 134 13.36 -5.20 18.52
CA ASP A 134 14.59 -5.83 19.03
C ASP A 134 15.43 -6.49 17.91
N LEU A 135 15.07 -6.24 16.64
CA LEU A 135 15.63 -6.84 15.41
C LEU A 135 15.17 -8.28 15.11
N GLU A 136 14.26 -8.81 15.92
CA GLU A 136 13.56 -10.07 15.68
C GLU A 136 12.05 -9.85 15.47
N GLU A 137 11.45 -8.97 16.28
CA GLU A 137 10.06 -8.57 16.18
C GLU A 137 9.92 -7.05 16.24
N ILE A 138 8.86 -6.54 15.62
CA ILE A 138 8.41 -5.16 15.76
C ILE A 138 7.07 -5.15 16.50
N GLY A 139 7.02 -4.41 17.61
CA GLY A 139 5.82 -4.11 18.36
C GLY A 139 5.13 -2.87 17.81
N VAL A 140 3.80 -2.89 17.71
CA VAL A 140 2.97 -1.76 17.25
C VAL A 140 1.83 -1.49 18.23
N LYS A 141 1.62 -0.22 18.59
CA LYS A 141 0.48 0.22 19.40
C LYS A 141 0.00 1.61 18.98
N ASN A 142 -1.29 1.88 19.18
CA ASN A 142 -1.88 3.23 19.14
C ASN A 142 -2.55 3.62 20.47
N VAL A 143 -2.56 2.72 21.45
CA VAL A 143 -3.03 2.92 22.84
C VAL A 143 -2.19 2.04 23.77
N ASN A 144 -2.16 2.32 25.07
CA ASN A 144 -1.40 1.49 26.04
C ASN A 144 -2.16 0.27 26.57
N GLN A 145 -3.40 0.03 26.10
CA GLN A 145 -4.18 -1.14 26.50
C GLN A 145 -3.63 -2.43 25.91
N PHE A 146 -2.99 -2.36 24.74
CA PHE A 146 -2.34 -3.50 24.09
C PHE A 146 -1.30 -3.04 23.07
N ASN A 147 -0.40 -3.93 22.72
CA ASN A 147 0.40 -3.83 21.51
C ASN A 147 0.41 -5.18 20.80
N GLU A 148 0.68 -5.17 19.50
CA GLU A 148 0.83 -6.39 18.70
C GLU A 148 2.28 -6.56 18.28
N GLN A 149 2.74 -7.81 18.25
CA GLN A 149 4.09 -8.20 17.85
C GLN A 149 4.06 -8.79 16.44
N TYR A 150 5.02 -8.38 15.61
CA TYR A 150 5.17 -8.83 14.24
C TYR A 150 6.60 -9.24 13.96
N GLN A 151 6.78 -10.43 13.39
CA GLN A 151 8.03 -10.86 12.82
C GLN A 151 8.04 -10.51 11.33
N ILE A 152 8.53 -9.29 11.03
CA ILE A 152 8.54 -8.71 9.68
C ILE A 152 9.68 -9.23 8.78
N MET A 153 10.50 -10.14 9.28
CA MET A 153 11.52 -10.83 8.51
C MET A 153 11.55 -12.32 8.88
N THR A 154 11.66 -13.19 7.89
CA THR A 154 11.83 -14.62 8.11
C THR A 154 13.20 -14.93 8.70
N SER A 155 13.36 -16.13 9.30
CA SER A 155 14.67 -16.62 9.74
C SER A 155 15.69 -16.76 8.61
N TYR A 156 15.22 -16.90 7.36
CA TYR A 156 16.06 -16.94 6.17
C TYR A 156 16.42 -15.55 5.62
N GLY A 157 15.96 -14.47 6.24
CA GLY A 157 16.32 -13.10 5.89
C GLY A 157 15.45 -12.45 4.81
N TYR A 158 14.23 -12.93 4.57
CA TYR A 158 13.30 -12.32 3.61
C TYR A 158 12.23 -11.51 4.31
N SER A 159 11.81 -10.38 3.75
CA SER A 159 10.72 -9.56 4.29
C SER A 159 9.43 -10.39 4.38
N ARG A 160 8.72 -10.33 5.52
CA ARG A 160 7.56 -11.17 5.81
C ARG A 160 6.29 -10.33 5.90
N TRP A 161 5.24 -10.80 5.24
CA TRP A 161 4.00 -10.06 5.02
C TRP A 161 2.76 -10.79 5.54
N GLY A 162 1.67 -10.03 5.68
CA GLY A 162 0.33 -10.53 5.96
C GLY A 162 0.21 -11.24 7.31
N ALA A 163 -0.77 -12.14 7.41
CA ALA A 163 -1.00 -12.94 8.62
C ALA A 163 0.24 -13.75 9.05
N GLY A 164 1.14 -14.06 8.10
CA GLY A 164 2.40 -14.72 8.39
C GLY A 164 3.38 -13.89 9.21
N ALA A 165 3.20 -12.57 9.34
CA ALA A 165 4.04 -11.69 10.16
C ALA A 165 3.56 -11.60 11.61
N TYR A 166 2.25 -11.65 11.88
CA TYR A 166 1.69 -11.52 13.23
C TYR A 166 2.16 -12.64 14.18
N ARG A 167 2.51 -12.29 15.42
CA ARG A 167 3.08 -13.19 16.44
C ARG A 167 2.28 -13.26 17.73
N ALA A 168 1.82 -12.13 18.25
CA ALA A 168 1.09 -12.09 19.50
C ALA A 168 0.44 -10.72 19.72
N THR A 169 -0.51 -10.66 20.66
CA THR A 169 -1.04 -9.42 21.22
C THR A 169 -0.77 -9.41 22.73
N CYS A 170 -0.07 -8.39 23.21
CA CYS A 170 0.28 -8.24 24.62
C CYS A 170 -0.71 -7.32 25.32
N TYR A 171 -1.14 -7.70 26.53
CA TYR A 171 -2.03 -6.92 27.39
C TYR A 171 -1.42 -6.77 28.80
N PRO A 172 -1.21 -5.55 29.31
CA PRO A 172 -1.23 -4.28 28.56
C PRO A 172 -0.07 -4.20 27.55
N ALA A 173 0.02 -3.09 26.81
CA ALA A 173 1.18 -2.84 25.97
C ALA A 173 2.48 -2.93 26.80
N TRP A 174 3.51 -3.62 26.29
CA TRP A 174 4.76 -3.86 27.04
C TRP A 174 5.83 -2.79 26.84
N PHE A 175 5.71 -2.01 25.76
CA PHE A 175 6.48 -0.80 25.49
C PHE A 175 5.52 0.38 25.39
#